data_AF-A0A5K0X0F1-F1
#
_entry.id   AF-A0A5K0X0F1-F1
#
_cell.length_a   1.000
_cell.length_b   1.000
_cell.length_c   1.000
_cell.angle_alpha   90.00
_cell.angle_beta   90.00
_cell.angle_gamma   90.00
#
_symmetry.space_group_name_H-M   'P 1'
#
loop_
_entity.id
_entity.type
_entity.pdbx_description
1 polymer ?
#
loop_
_entity_poly.entity_id
_entity_poly.type
_entity_poly.pdbx_seq_one_letter_code
_entity_poly.pdbx_strand_id
1 'polypeptide(L)' 'QTTNCRYTCTEWGMGMEIDGDVRREEVEGQVREMMKGEKGKEKRRMAMKWKEKSEKAALPGGPSSLNRERLINDVLG' A
#
# COMPACT_ATOMS: atom_id res chain seq x y z
N GLN A 1 3.98 -11.54 7.82
CA GLN A 1 3.86 -11.99 6.41
C GLN A 1 4.98 -11.34 5.60
N THR A 2 6.05 -12.08 5.32
CA THR A 2 7.28 -11.58 4.69
C THR A 2 7.03 -10.98 3.31
N THR A 3 6.19 -11.63 2.49
CA THR A 3 5.85 -11.15 1.14
C THR A 3 5.23 -9.75 1.19
N ASN A 4 4.20 -9.55 2.01
CA ASN A 4 3.52 -8.26 2.09
C ASN A 4 4.45 -7.16 2.63
N CYS A 5 5.29 -7.46 3.62
CA CYS A 5 6.24 -6.49 4.16
C CYS A 5 7.22 -6.01 3.10
N ARG A 6 7.82 -6.95 2.35
CA ARG A 6 8.73 -6.64 1.24
C ARG A 6 8.04 -5.76 0.19
N TYR A 7 6.87 -6.16 -0.32
CA TYR A 7 6.13 -5.33 -1.29
C TYR A 7 5.79 -3.94 -0.73
N THR A 8 5.33 -3.85 0.51
CA THR A 8 4.95 -2.57 1.13
C THR A 8 6.15 -1.63 1.28
N CYS A 9 7.32 -2.18 1.63
CA CYS A 9 8.53 -1.40 1.89
C CYS A 9 9.35 -1.11 0.63
N THR A 10 9.55 -2.09 -0.25
CA THR A 10 10.44 -2.00 -1.43
C THR A 10 9.69 -1.61 -2.70
N GLU A 11 8.58 -2.29 -3.02
CA GLU A 11 7.90 -2.12 -4.30
C GLU A 11 6.93 -0.94 -4.30
N TRP A 12 6.10 -0.85 -3.26
CA TRP A 12 5.09 0.21 -3.15
C TRP A 12 5.60 1.44 -2.42
N GLY A 13 6.69 1.28 -1.67
CA GLY A 13 7.40 2.38 -1.01
C GLY A 13 6.58 3.10 0.06
N MET A 14 5.54 2.47 0.61
CA MET A 14 4.60 3.05 1.58
C MET A 14 4.80 2.51 3.01
N GLY A 15 5.69 1.52 3.20
CA GLY A 15 6.03 0.95 4.51
C GLY A 15 7.41 1.37 5.02
N MET A 16 7.59 1.18 6.32
CA MET A 16 8.88 1.15 7.01
C MET A 16 9.00 -0.21 7.72
N GLU A 17 10.17 -0.83 7.61
CA GLU A 17 10.46 -2.12 8.22
C GLU A 17 11.17 -1.90 9.56
N ILE A 18 10.77 -2.67 10.58
CA ILE A 18 11.44 -2.76 11.87
C ILE A 18 12.21 -4.09 11.85
N ASP A 19 13.45 -4.07 12.33
CA ASP A 19 14.30 -5.25 12.36
C ASP A 19 13.72 -6.36 13.25
N GLY A 20 14.20 -7.60 13.07
CA GLY A 20 13.72 -8.79 13.77
C GLY A 20 14.01 -8.79 15.27
N ASP A 21 15.04 -8.06 15.72
CA ASP A 21 15.34 -7.88 17.15
C ASP A 21 14.67 -6.61 17.69
N VAL A 22 13.36 -6.71 17.93
CA VAL A 22 12.49 -5.57 18.24
C VAL A 22 12.75 -5.03 19.65
N ARG A 23 13.27 -3.81 19.75
CA ARG A 23 13.41 -3.05 21.01
C ARG A 23 12.38 -1.91 21.09
N ARG A 24 11.86 -1.64 22.29
CA ARG A 24 10.79 -0.64 22.49
C ARG A 24 11.20 0.75 22.02
N GLU A 25 12.45 1.12 22.26
CA GLU A 25 13.00 2.43 21.90
C GLU A 25 13.06 2.60 20.38
N GLU A 26 13.40 1.55 19.65
CA GLU A 26 13.43 1.55 18.19
C GLU A 26 12.02 1.67 17.60
N VAL A 27 11.05 0.94 18.17
CA VAL A 27 9.64 1.05 17.78
C VAL A 27 9.13 2.46 17.99
N GLU A 28 9.42 3.08 19.15
CA GLU A 28 9.01 4.47 19.41
C GLU A 28 9.62 5.44 18.39
N GLY A 29 10.92 5.28 18.10
CA GLY A 29 11.62 6.08 17.10
C GLY A 29 10.99 5.97 15.71
N GLN A 30 10.70 4.76 15.26
CA GLN A 30 10.03 4.50 13.98
C GLN A 30 8.63 5.10 13.93
N VAL A 31 7.83 4.94 14.99
CA VAL A 31 6.49 5.54 15.06
C VAL A 31 6.57 7.06 14.98
N ARG A 32 7.51 7.68 15.70
CA ARG A 32 7.71 9.13 15.68
C ARG A 32 8.12 9.63 14.29
N GLU A 33 9.02 8.93 13.61
CA GLU A 33 9.45 9.24 12.25
C GLU A 33 8.31 9.07 11.24
N MET A 34 7.51 8.00 11.33
CA MET A 34 6.35 7.79 10.47
C MET A 34 5.30 8.91 10.64
N MET A 35 5.06 9.34 11.87
CA MET A 35 4.03 10.33 12.19
C MET A 35 4.45 11.76 11.85
N LYS A 36 5.71 12.14 12.11
CA LYS A 36 6.14 13.55 12.04
C LYS A 36 7.36 13.81 11.15
N GLY A 37 8.15 12.78 10.88
CA GLY A 37 9.39 12.88 10.12
C GLY A 37 9.19 12.92 8.59
N GLU A 38 10.27 13.23 7.89
CA GLU A 38 10.28 13.36 6.43
C GLU A 38 10.05 12.01 5.75
N LYS A 39 10.60 10.91 6.28
CA LYS A 39 10.33 9.56 5.73
C LYS A 39 8.83 9.26 5.81
N GLY A 40 8.20 9.56 6.95
CA GLY A 40 6.76 9.38 7.14
C GLY A 40 5.89 10.19 6.18
N LYS A 41 6.32 11.42 5.83
CA LYS A 41 5.65 12.24 4.81
C LYS A 41 5.77 11.61 3.42
N GLU A 42 6.95 11.11 3.07
CA GLU A 42 7.17 10.42 1.80
C GLU A 42 6.31 9.15 1.68
N LYS A 43 6.27 8.31 2.73
CA LYS A 43 5.45 7.09 2.76
C LYS A 43 3.96 7.40 2.58
N ARG A 44 3.45 8.43 3.25
CA ARG A 44 2.07 8.91 3.07
C ARG A 44 1.79 9.38 1.65
N ARG A 45 2.71 10.10 1.02
CA ARG A 45 2.57 10.52 -0.38
C ARG A 45 2.47 9.32 -1.32
N MET A 46 3.28 8.29 -1.11
CA MET A 46 3.22 7.05 -1.89
C MET A 46 1.90 6.30 -1.66
N ALA A 47 1.44 6.20 -0.41
CA ALA A 47 0.15 5.60 -0.07
C ALA A 47 -1.01 6.32 -0.77
N MET A 48 -1.01 7.66 -0.79
CA MET A 48 -2.05 8.44 -1.47
C MET A 48 -2.05 8.22 -2.99
N LYS A 49 -0.87 8.13 -3.62
CA LYS A 49 -0.77 7.79 -5.05
C LYS A 49 -1.35 6.42 -5.36
N TRP A 50 -1.06 5.42 -4.51
CA TRP A 50 -1.60 4.07 -4.68
C TRP A 50 -3.10 4.02 -4.43
N LYS A 51 -3.61 4.78 -3.47
CA LYS A 51 -5.06 4.95 -3.25
C LYS A 51 -5.73 5.49 -4.51
N GLU A 52 -5.24 6.59 -5.07
CA GLU A 52 -5.82 7.20 -6.27
C GLU A 52 -5.82 6.26 -7.48
N LYS A 53 -4.70 5.55 -7.71
CA LYS A 53 -4.62 4.53 -8.78
C LYS A 53 -5.64 3.41 -8.58
N SER A 54 -5.80 2.95 -7.34
CA SER A 54 -6.73 1.87 -7.00
C SER A 54 -8.18 2.30 -7.19
N GLU A 55 -8.53 3.53 -6.78
CA GLU A 55 -9.85 4.12 -7.00
C GLU A 55 -10.15 4.23 -8.51
N LYS A 56 -9.23 4.80 -9.31
CA LYS A 56 -9.38 4.87 -10.77
C LYS A 56 -9.56 3.51 -11.43
N ALA A 57 -8.86 2.49 -10.93
CA ALA A 57 -8.99 1.13 -11.44
C ALA A 57 -10.38 0.53 -11.15
N ALA A 58 -10.95 0.84 -9.99
CA ALA A 58 -12.20 0.25 -9.50
C ALA A 58 -13.48 1.01 -9.91
N LEU A 59 -13.37 2.31 -10.23
CA LEU A 59 -14.49 3.13 -10.69
C LEU A 59 -15.14 2.56 -11.97
N PRO A 60 -16.40 2.91 -12.27
CA PRO A 60 -17.06 2.53 -13.52
C PRO A 60 -16.21 2.93 -14.75
N GLY A 61 -16.06 2.00 -15.71
CA GLY A 61 -15.17 2.18 -16.87
C GLY A 61 -13.68 2.02 -16.58
N GLY A 62 -13.28 1.85 -15.32
CA GLY A 62 -11.93 1.51 -14.91
C GLY A 62 -11.54 0.07 -15.26
N PRO A 63 -10.25 -0.24 -15.41
CA PRO A 63 -9.78 -1.57 -15.83
C PRO A 63 -10.25 -2.72 -14.91
N SER A 64 -10.34 -2.50 -13.60
CA SER A 64 -10.80 -3.55 -12.68
C SER A 64 -12.31 -3.74 -12.73
N SER A 65 -13.09 -2.69 -12.99
CA SER A 65 -14.55 -2.82 -13.15
C SER A 65 -14.90 -3.52 -14.46
N LEU A 66 -14.23 -3.16 -15.56
CA LEU A 66 -14.37 -3.82 -16.86
C LEU A 66 -13.99 -5.31 -16.80
N ASN A 67 -12.89 -5.64 -16.10
CA ASN A 67 -12.50 -7.05 -15.95
C ASN A 67 -13.53 -7.85 -15.16
N ARG A 68 -14.17 -7.25 -14.15
CA ARG A 68 -15.26 -7.89 -13.39
C ARG A 68 -16.50 -8.10 -14.26
N GLU A 69 -16.90 -7.10 -15.06
CA GLU A 69 -18.02 -7.21 -16.00
C GLU A 69 -17.77 -8.33 -17.02
N ARG A 70 -16.56 -8.38 -17.60
CA ARG A 70 -16.17 -9.47 -18.51
C ARG A 70 -16.29 -10.84 -17.83
N LEU A 71 -15.75 -10.99 -16.62
CA LEU A 71 -15.84 -12.24 -15.88
C LEU A 71 -17.30 -12.69 -15.65
N ILE A 72 -18.18 -11.75 -15.29
CA ILE A 72 -19.61 -12.05 -15.09
C ILE A 72 -20.23 -12.53 -16.40
N ASN A 73 -19.96 -11.84 -17.51
CA ASN A 73 -20.48 -12.22 -18.82
C ASN A 73 -19.93 -13.58 -19.29
N ASP A 74 -18.65 -13.87 -19.03
CA ASP A 74 -18.02 -15.13 -19.46
C ASP A 74 -18.53 -16.35 -18.66
N VAL A 75 -18.94 -16.15 -17.40
CA VAL A 75 -19.35 -17.25 -16.50
C VAL A 75 -20.86 -17.42 -16.43
N LEU A 76 -21.62 -16.32 -16.49
CA LEU A 76 -23.06 -16.28 -16.26
C LEU A 76 -23.87 -15.80 -17.47
N GLY A 77 -23.19 -15.35 -18.54
CA GLY A 77 -23.80 -14.87 -19.78
C GLY A 77 -24.00 -15.95 -20.83
#